data_AF-A0AAE8I5Y2-F1
#
_entry.id   AF-A0AAE8I5Y2-F1
#
_cell.length_a   1.000
_cell.length_b   1.000
_cell.length_c   1.000
_cell.angle_alpha   90.00
_cell.angle_beta   90.00
_cell.angle_gamma   90.00
#
_symmetry.space_group_name_H-M   'P 1'
#
loop_
_entity.id
_entity.type
_entity.pdbx_description
1 polymer ?
#
loop_
_entity_poly.entity_id
_entity_poly.type
_entity_poly.pdbx_seq_one_letter_code
_entity_poly.pdbx_strand_id
1 'polypeptide(L)'
;MSDLLAAELDAVLRRLRSGHDVLPFMQEMLPAASTRLAPLPDAMIEQLRTSPDLRSIRPGEPVWISMAAPPDAAAEIVLYRAEANGGHYIIAPAGD
;
A
#
# COMPACT_ATOMS: atom_id res chain seq x y z
N MET A 1 -2.95 17.91 -1.33
CA MET A 1 -3.47 16.71 -2.01
C MET A 1 -4.63 17.16 -2.86
N SER A 2 -4.70 16.81 -4.15
CA SER A 2 -5.81 17.21 -5.02
C SER A 2 -7.06 16.38 -4.72
N ASP A 3 -8.24 16.93 -5.00
CA ASP A 3 -9.52 16.23 -4.79
C ASP A 3 -9.61 14.94 -5.62
N LEU A 4 -9.06 14.95 -6.83
CA LEU A 4 -8.97 13.80 -7.73
C LEU A 4 -8.17 12.65 -7.09
N LEU A 5 -7.01 12.97 -6.52
CA LEU A 5 -6.15 11.99 -5.85
C LEU A 5 -6.79 11.45 -4.58
N ALA A 6 -7.45 12.30 -3.79
CA ALA A 6 -8.17 11.87 -2.60
C ALA A 6 -9.30 10.89 -2.96
N ALA A 7 -10.09 11.18 -4.00
CA ALA A 7 -11.15 10.30 -4.49
C ALA A 7 -10.62 8.97 -5.03
N GLU A 8 -9.49 9.00 -5.76
CA GLU A 8 -8.82 7.81 -6.28
C GLU A 8 -8.35 6.89 -5.15
N LEU A 9 -7.62 7.44 -4.17
CA LEU A 9 -7.11 6.68 -3.03
C LEU A 9 -8.26 6.06 -2.21
N ASP A 10 -9.36 6.79 -2.01
CA ASP A 10 -10.54 6.27 -1.31
C ASP A 10 -11.23 5.14 -2.08
N ALA A 11 -11.36 5.26 -3.41
CA ALA A 11 -11.95 4.22 -4.25
C ALA A 11 -11.11 2.94 -4.23
N VAL A 12 -9.79 3.07 -4.31
CA VAL A 12 -8.85 1.94 -4.23
C VAL A 12 -8.89 1.29 -2.85
N LEU A 13 -8.90 2.09 -1.78
CA LEU A 13 -9.03 1.57 -0.42
C LEU A 13 -10.35 0.82 -0.21
N ARG A 14 -11.46 1.32 -0.75
CA ARG A 14 -12.76 0.62 -0.72
C ARG A 14 -12.72 -0.70 -1.48
N ARG A 15 -12.10 -0.73 -2.66
CA ARG A 15 -11.91 -1.96 -3.45
C ARG A 15 -11.05 -2.99 -2.73
N LEU A 16 -9.99 -2.55 -2.06
CA LEU A 16 -9.12 -3.42 -1.28
C LEU A 16 -9.86 -4.00 -0.06
N ARG A 17 -10.71 -3.21 0.59
CA ARG A 17 -11.58 -3.65 1.68
C ARG A 17 -12.68 -4.61 1.23
N SER A 18 -13.23 -4.45 0.02
CA SER A 18 -14.33 -5.28 -0.48
C SER A 18 -13.87 -6.54 -1.21
N GLY A 19 -12.68 -6.52 -1.82
CA GLY A 19 -12.18 -7.59 -2.68
C GLY A 19 -11.42 -8.71 -1.96
N HIS A 20 -11.13 -8.57 -0.67
CA HIS A 20 -10.20 -9.48 -0.01
C HIS A 20 -10.54 -9.82 1.45
N ASP A 21 -10.97 -11.08 1.61
CA ASP A 21 -10.86 -11.99 2.76
C ASP A 21 -9.40 -12.22 3.25
N VAL A 22 -8.43 -11.40 2.83
CA VAL A 22 -7.00 -11.42 3.28
C VAL A 22 -6.64 -10.23 4.18
N LEU A 23 -7.62 -9.41 4.51
CA LEU A 23 -7.54 -8.64 5.74
C LEU A 23 -7.37 -9.47 7.02
N PRO A 24 -7.65 -10.78 7.17
CA PRO A 24 -7.41 -11.52 8.42
C PRO A 24 -5.98 -11.43 8.94
N PHE A 25 -4.97 -11.51 8.06
CA PHE A 25 -3.57 -11.41 8.49
C PHE A 25 -3.21 -9.97 8.91
N MET A 26 -3.78 -8.98 8.21
CA MET A 26 -3.68 -7.59 8.65
C MET A 26 -4.58 -7.30 9.85
N GLN A 27 -5.73 -7.96 10.05
CA GLN A 27 -6.71 -7.72 11.12
C GLN A 27 -6.14 -8.12 12.48
N GLU A 28 -5.28 -9.14 12.52
CA GLU A 28 -4.52 -9.47 13.73
C GLU A 28 -3.46 -8.41 14.08
N MET A 29 -2.99 -7.62 13.11
CA MET A 29 -2.01 -6.54 13.33
C MET A 29 -2.63 -5.11 13.35
N LEU A 30 -3.71 -4.88 12.61
CA LEU A 30 -4.36 -3.62 12.22
C LEU A 30 -5.77 -3.87 11.65
N PRO A 31 -6.85 -3.49 12.36
CA PRO A 31 -8.20 -3.60 11.83
C PRO A 31 -8.34 -2.88 10.47
N ALA A 32 -9.01 -3.49 9.51
CA ALA A 32 -9.25 -2.93 8.17
C ALA A 32 -9.89 -1.52 8.16
N ALA A 33 -10.70 -1.23 9.19
CA ALA A 33 -11.32 0.07 9.40
C ALA A 33 -10.30 1.14 9.84
N SER A 34 -9.18 0.70 10.40
CA SER A 34 -8.09 1.51 10.94
C SER A 34 -6.88 1.52 10.01
N THR A 35 -7.11 1.57 8.69
CA THR A 35 -6.03 1.67 7.69
C THR A 35 -6.28 2.81 6.69
N ARG A 36 -5.19 3.42 6.22
CA ARG A 36 -5.19 4.48 5.20
C ARG A 36 -4.09 4.26 4.18
N LEU A 37 -4.24 4.81 2.99
CA LEU A 37 -3.14 4.95 2.04
C LEU A 37 -2.28 6.15 2.45
N ALA A 38 -1.03 5.91 2.79
CA ALA A 38 -0.05 6.93 3.15
C ALA A 38 1.03 7.02 2.06
N PRO A 39 1.59 8.22 1.79
CA PRO A 39 2.70 8.36 0.87
C PRO A 39 3.87 7.48 1.30
N LEU A 40 4.49 6.80 0.35
CA LEU A 40 5.65 6.00 0.64
C LEU A 40 6.88 6.89 0.89
N PRO A 41 7.65 6.67 1.96
CA PRO A 41 8.89 7.43 2.20
C PRO A 41 9.92 7.24 1.08
N ASP A 42 10.63 8.31 0.73
CA ASP A 42 11.62 8.30 -0.38
C ASP A 42 12.71 7.24 -0.19
N ALA A 43 13.17 7.02 1.05
CA ALA A 43 14.16 5.98 1.36
C ALA A 43 13.68 4.57 0.98
N MET A 44 12.38 4.32 1.11
CA MET A 44 11.77 3.04 0.75
C MET A 44 11.53 2.95 -0.76
N ILE A 45 11.19 4.06 -1.43
CA ILE A 45 11.14 4.15 -2.90
C ILE A 45 12.47 3.74 -3.52
N GLU A 46 13.60 4.19 -2.97
CA GLU A 46 14.93 3.81 -3.47
C GLU A 46 15.21 2.31 -3.32
N GLN A 47 14.77 1.69 -2.22
CA GLN A 47 14.87 0.23 -2.06
C GLN A 47 13.96 -0.53 -3.03
N LEU A 48 12.78 0.01 -3.35
CA LEU A 48 11.91 -0.61 -4.36
C LEU A 48 12.52 -0.54 -5.76
N ARG A 49 13.22 0.56 -6.10
CA ARG A 49 13.88 0.72 -7.42
C ARG A 49 15.02 -0.29 -7.64
N THR A 50 15.68 -0.72 -6.58
CA THR A 50 16.71 -1.75 -6.64
C THR A 50 16.14 -3.16 -6.75
N SER A 51 14.89 -3.37 -6.32
CA SER A 51 14.19 -4.65 -6.47
C SER A 51 13.61 -4.84 -7.89
N PRO A 52 14.02 -5.89 -8.63
CA PRO A 52 13.56 -6.11 -10.00
C PRO A 52 12.04 -6.36 -10.10
N ASP A 53 11.43 -6.93 -9.06
CA ASP A 53 10.00 -7.25 -9.01
C ASP A 53 9.12 -6.00 -8.89
N LEU A 54 9.70 -4.89 -8.41
CA LEU A 54 8.99 -3.68 -8.02
C LEU A 54 9.22 -2.51 -8.99
N ARG A 55 10.04 -2.74 -10.02
CA ARG A 55 10.27 -1.79 -11.12
C ARG A 55 9.05 -1.60 -12.03
N SER A 56 8.05 -2.48 -11.97
CA SER A 56 6.94 -2.54 -12.94
C SER A 56 5.56 -2.29 -12.32
N ILE A 57 5.46 -1.50 -11.25
CA ILE A 57 4.16 -1.19 -10.66
C ILE A 57 3.41 -0.25 -11.60
N ARG A 58 2.36 -0.79 -12.22
CA ARG A 58 1.48 -0.06 -13.11
C ARG A 58 0.62 0.91 -12.29
N PRO A 59 0.39 2.14 -12.78
CA PRO A 59 -0.60 3.02 -12.17
C PRO A 59 -1.97 2.33 -12.12
N GLY A 60 -2.74 2.58 -11.05
CA GLY A 60 -4.11 2.08 -10.92
C GLY A 60 -4.24 0.63 -10.42
N GLU A 61 -3.13 -0.11 -10.29
CA GLU A 61 -3.14 -1.50 -9.83
C GLU A 61 -2.40 -1.65 -8.48
N PRO A 62 -3.11 -2.03 -7.40
CA PRO A 62 -2.46 -2.31 -6.13
C PRO A 62 -1.69 -3.63 -6.20
N VAL A 63 -0.45 -3.63 -5.71
CA VAL A 63 0.46 -4.77 -5.72
C VAL A 63 0.79 -5.18 -4.29
N TRP A 64 0.77 -6.48 -4.04
CA TRP A 64 1.17 -7.07 -2.77
C TRP A 64 2.64 -7.41 -2.78
N ILE A 65 3.35 -7.03 -1.72
CA ILE A 65 4.79 -7.25 -1.59
C ILE A 65 5.04 -7.85 -0.23
N SER A 66 5.66 -9.02 -0.22
CA SER A 66 6.18 -9.62 1.00
C SER A 66 7.64 -9.20 1.16
N MET A 67 7.95 -8.53 2.26
CA MET A 67 9.30 -8.11 2.62
C MET A 67 9.76 -8.87 3.85
N ALA A 68 11.00 -9.35 3.83
CA ALA A 68 11.61 -9.90 5.03
C ALA A 68 11.78 -8.79 6.07
N ALA A 69 11.20 -8.98 7.26
CA ALA A 69 11.30 -8.11 8.41
C ALA A 69 12.11 -8.82 9.53
N PRO A 70 13.11 -8.17 10.13
CA PRO A 70 13.88 -8.78 11.21
C PRO A 70 13.07 -8.90 12.51
N PRO A 71 13.33 -9.91 13.37
CA PRO A 71 13.97 -11.20 13.10
C PRO A 71 12.88 -12.27 12.90
N ASP A 72 12.82 -12.88 11.71
CA ASP A 72 11.83 -13.92 11.31
C ASP A 72 10.37 -13.48 11.10
N ALA A 73 10.11 -12.18 10.88
CA ALA A 73 8.81 -11.73 10.40
C ALA A 73 8.81 -11.54 8.88
N ALA A 74 7.71 -11.87 8.21
CA ALA A 74 7.44 -11.38 6.86
C ALA A 74 6.43 -10.24 6.99
N ALA A 75 6.80 -9.04 6.54
CA ALA A 75 5.88 -7.92 6.44
C ALA A 75 5.23 -7.94 5.06
N GLU A 76 3.93 -8.21 5.01
CA GLU A 76 3.15 -8.00 3.80
C GLU A 76 2.69 -6.54 3.75
N ILE A 77 3.04 -5.86 2.66
CA ILE A 77 2.61 -4.49 2.40
C ILE A 77 1.88 -4.44 1.06
N VAL A 78 0.87 -3.58 1.00
CA VAL A 78 0.20 -3.22 -0.25
C VAL A 78 0.78 -1.91 -0.74
N LEU A 79 1.33 -1.94 -1.94
CA LEU A 79 1.87 -0.78 -2.62
C LEU A 79 0.95 -0.39 -3.78
N TYR A 80 0.66 0.89 -3.88
CA TYR A 80 -0.21 1.46 -4.91
C TYR A 80 0.50 2.62 -5.60
N ARG A 81 0.47 2.63 -6.92
CA ARG A 81 0.92 3.78 -7.70
C ARG A 81 -0.30 4.53 -8.21
N ALA A 82 -0.45 5.77 -7.79
CA ALA A 82 -1.61 6.59 -8.17
C ALA A 82 -1.54 7.03 -9.63
N GLU A 83 -2.68 7.01 -10.32
CA GLU A 83 -2.84 7.51 -11.69
C GLU A 83 -2.81 9.03 -11.72
N ALA A 84 -3.45 9.69 -10.74
CA ALA A 84 -3.58 11.15 -10.68
C ALA A 84 -2.25 11.90 -10.63
N ASN A 85 -1.22 11.31 -10.01
CA ASN A 85 0.07 11.99 -9.82
C ASN A 85 1.31 11.09 -10.00
N GLY A 86 1.14 9.79 -10.25
CA GLY A 86 2.24 8.84 -10.39
C GLY A 86 2.97 8.49 -9.08
N GLY A 87 2.51 8.99 -7.94
CA GLY A 87 3.11 8.79 -6.62
C GLY A 87 2.86 7.39 -6.08
N HIS A 88 3.74 6.94 -5.18
CA HIS A 88 3.64 5.64 -4.52
C HIS A 88 3.04 5.78 -3.13
N TYR A 89 2.11 4.90 -2.80
CA TYR A 89 1.34 4.90 -1.57
C TYR A 89 1.33 3.49 -0.98
N ILE A 90 1.39 3.39 0.34
CA ILE A 90 1.27 2.12 1.06
C ILE A 90 0.06 2.11 1.96
N ILE A 91 -0.53 0.94 2.18
CA ILE A 91 -1.48 0.78 3.29
C ILE A 91 -0.69 0.87 4.60
N ALA A 92 -1.08 1.80 5.44
CA ALA A 92 -0.53 2.01 6.77
C ALA A 92 -1.68 2.02 7.81
N PRO A 93 -1.38 1.78 9.10
CA PRO A 93 -2.30 2.09 10.18
C PRO A 93 -2.86 3.50 10.02
N ALA A 94 -4.17 3.65 10.18
CA ALA A 94 -4.79 4.90 10.60
C ALA A 94 -4.53 5.04 12.10
N GLY A 95 -3.27 5.27 12.48
CA GLY A 95 -2.93 5.80 13.80
C GLY A 95 -3.15 7.31 13.81
N ASP A 96 -3.53 7.84 14.98
CA ASP A 96 -3.72 9.27 15.30
C ASP A 96 -2.56 10.18 14.84
#